data_AF-A0AAW6TQV3-F1
#
_entry.id   AF-A0AAW6TQV3-F1
#
_cell.length_a   1.000
_cell.length_b   1.000
_cell.length_c   1.000
_cell.angle_alpha   90.00
_cell.angle_beta   90.00
_cell.angle_gamma   90.00
#
_symmetry.space_group_name_H-M   'P 1'
#
loop_
_entity.id
_entity.type
_entity.pdbx_description
1 polymer ?
#
loop_
_entity_poly.entity_id
_entity_poly.type
_entity_poly.pdbx_seq_one_letter_code
_entity_poly.pdbx_strand_id
1 'polypeptide(L)'
;MTIPDTKITTSIKKINFKTLAILTILILSIIDFCTPLGTAIGALYLIPMTMVIDQKKSTLYVFSFISTILILFKFFYFQNSNTHISIYSDRLISMIALWVVTFILIAHKTQRNKTEKLILEHNKSITEMLFKINHKIRHSVSQILGLTYTLLKLPIDSKDEIKELLNHIHNTTQELDLQTKELIEFMIKEKQYD
;
A
#
# COMPACT_ATOMS: atom_id res chain seq x y z
N MET A 1 24.31 -19.65 -20.12
CA MET A 1 22.88 -19.67 -20.47
C MET A 1 22.24 -18.43 -19.87
N THR A 2 22.27 -17.33 -20.61
CA THR A 2 21.82 -16.00 -20.18
C THR A 2 20.38 -15.82 -20.63
N ILE A 3 19.48 -15.69 -19.66
CA ILE A 3 18.07 -15.34 -19.89
C ILE A 3 18.06 -13.85 -20.27
N PRO A 4 17.56 -13.45 -21.45
CA PRO A 4 17.48 -12.05 -21.81
C PRO A 4 16.35 -11.39 -21.03
N ASP A 5 16.69 -10.36 -20.26
CA ASP A 5 15.75 -9.44 -19.61
C ASP A 5 14.84 -8.80 -20.65
N THR A 6 13.59 -9.27 -20.70
CA THR A 6 12.50 -8.64 -21.42
C THR A 6 12.12 -7.35 -20.71
N LYS A 7 12.89 -6.28 -20.97
CA LYS A 7 12.44 -4.89 -20.77
C LYS A 7 11.30 -4.58 -21.73
N ILE A 8 10.12 -5.14 -21.49
CA ILE A 8 8.87 -4.58 -21.97
C ILE A 8 8.47 -3.51 -20.97
N THR A 9 9.23 -2.41 -20.95
CA THR A 9 8.79 -1.17 -20.31
C THR A 9 7.82 -0.50 -21.27
N THR A 10 6.56 -0.91 -21.18
CA THR A 10 5.42 -0.16 -21.70
C THR A 10 5.47 1.24 -21.09
N SER A 11 5.94 2.20 -21.87
CA SER A 11 5.89 3.63 -21.55
C SER A 11 4.44 4.10 -21.66
N ILE A 12 3.60 3.66 -20.72
CA ILE A 12 2.28 4.24 -20.51
C ILE A 12 2.56 5.62 -19.94
N LYS A 13 2.45 6.63 -20.80
CA LYS A 13 2.51 8.05 -20.44
C LYS A 13 1.63 8.24 -19.21
N LYS A 14 2.26 8.47 -18.04
CA LYS A 14 1.59 8.51 -16.74
C LYS A 14 0.53 9.61 -16.78
N ILE A 15 -0.74 9.23 -16.99
CA ILE A 15 -1.85 10.18 -17.06
C ILE A 15 -1.88 10.93 -15.74
N ASN A 16 -1.76 12.26 -15.80
CA ASN A 16 -1.82 13.08 -14.61
C ASN A 16 -3.29 13.22 -14.19
N PHE A 17 -3.73 12.34 -13.29
CA PHE A 17 -5.10 12.33 -12.76
C PHE A 17 -5.56 13.69 -12.20
N LYS A 18 -4.63 14.53 -11.72
CA LYS A 18 -4.98 15.91 -11.31
C LYS A 18 -5.43 16.75 -12.50
N THR A 19 -4.68 16.71 -13.60
CA THR A 19 -5.00 17.44 -14.83
C THR A 19 -6.33 16.95 -15.40
N LEU A 20 -6.56 15.64 -15.36
CA LEU A 20 -7.84 15.06 -15.78
C LEU A 20 -9.00 15.55 -14.90
N ALA A 21 -8.84 15.56 -13.58
CA ALA A 21 -9.86 16.05 -12.66
C ALA A 21 -10.15 17.56 -12.84
N ILE A 22 -9.13 18.37 -13.09
CA ILE A 22 -9.30 19.80 -13.40
C ILE A 22 -10.10 19.96 -14.69
N LEU A 23 -9.75 19.20 -15.73
CA LEU A 23 -10.48 19.21 -17.00
C LEU A 23 -11.94 18.79 -16.80
N THR A 24 -12.19 17.76 -15.99
CA THR A 24 -13.55 17.32 -15.65
C THR A 24 -14.33 18.41 -14.90
N ILE A 25 -13.73 19.10 -13.93
CA ILE A 25 -14.37 20.23 -13.24
C ILE A 25 -14.74 21.33 -14.24
N LEU A 26 -13.84 21.66 -15.16
CA LEU A 26 -14.08 22.71 -16.16
C LEU A 26 -15.24 22.33 -17.10
N ILE A 27 -15.27 21.09 -17.57
CA ILE A 27 -16.36 20.59 -18.41
C ILE A 27 -17.69 20.60 -17.64
N LEU A 28 -17.70 20.12 -16.39
CA LEU A 28 -18.90 20.12 -15.54
C LEU A 28 -19.38 21.54 -15.25
N SER A 29 -18.47 22.50 -15.10
CA SER A 29 -18.83 23.91 -14.89
C SER A 29 -19.52 24.50 -16.12
N ILE A 30 -19.08 24.17 -17.34
CA ILE A 30 -19.74 24.63 -18.58
C ILE A 30 -21.12 23.99 -18.69
N ILE A 31 -21.24 22.69 -18.43
CA ILE A 31 -22.52 21.98 -18.45
C ILE A 31 -23.48 22.55 -17.39
N ASP A 32 -23.00 22.81 -16.16
CA ASP A 32 -23.81 23.45 -15.13
C ASP A 32 -24.21 24.85 -15.58
N PHE A 33 -23.35 25.66 -16.21
CA PHE A 33 -23.77 26.98 -16.69
C PHE A 33 -24.87 26.94 -17.78
N CYS A 34 -24.82 25.97 -18.69
CA CYS A 34 -25.80 25.82 -19.77
C CYS A 34 -27.14 25.21 -19.33
N THR A 35 -27.23 24.66 -18.12
CA THR A 35 -28.41 23.91 -17.67
C THR A 35 -29.33 24.78 -16.80
N PRO A 36 -30.65 24.67 -16.99
CA PRO A 36 -31.62 25.49 -16.27
C PRO A 36 -31.58 25.23 -14.75
N LEU A 37 -32.09 26.19 -13.99
CA LEU A 37 -32.25 26.04 -12.54
C LEU A 37 -33.30 24.96 -12.26
N GLY A 38 -32.99 24.03 -11.35
CA GLY A 38 -33.86 22.90 -10.98
C GLY A 38 -33.36 21.52 -11.40
N THR A 39 -32.24 21.42 -12.12
CA THR A 39 -31.57 20.13 -12.36
C THR A 39 -30.50 19.87 -11.30
N ALA A 40 -30.49 18.66 -10.73
CA ALA A 40 -29.55 18.20 -9.70
C ALA A 40 -28.12 17.92 -10.20
N ILE A 41 -27.56 18.85 -10.99
CA ILE A 41 -26.21 18.75 -11.59
C ILE A 41 -25.10 18.92 -10.56
N GLY A 42 -25.40 19.50 -9.39
CA GLY A 42 -24.45 19.62 -8.29
C GLY A 42 -23.85 18.28 -7.85
N ALA A 43 -24.60 17.18 -7.98
CA ALA A 43 -24.12 15.84 -7.67
C ALA A 43 -23.02 15.33 -8.64
N LEU A 44 -22.95 15.85 -9.87
CA LEU A 44 -21.93 15.44 -10.84
C LEU A 44 -20.51 15.88 -10.41
N TYR A 45 -20.39 16.88 -9.54
CA TYR A 45 -19.12 17.29 -8.95
C TYR A 45 -18.49 16.23 -8.03
N LEU A 46 -19.17 15.11 -7.77
CA LEU A 46 -18.58 13.94 -7.14
C LEU A 46 -17.60 13.19 -8.07
N ILE A 47 -17.76 13.27 -9.39
CA ILE A 47 -16.90 12.60 -10.37
C ILE A 47 -15.43 13.03 -10.27
N PRO A 48 -15.07 14.33 -10.28
CA PRO A 48 -13.67 14.73 -10.12
C PRO A 48 -13.08 14.30 -8.78
N MET A 49 -13.90 14.11 -7.73
CA MET A 49 -13.46 13.66 -6.42
C MET A 49 -12.98 12.20 -6.44
N THR A 50 -13.62 11.33 -7.21
CA THR A 50 -13.17 9.94 -7.37
C THR A 50 -11.85 9.87 -8.14
N MET A 51 -11.63 10.76 -9.11
CA MET A 51 -10.37 10.84 -9.87
C MET A 51 -9.17 11.29 -9.03
N VAL A 52 -9.38 12.07 -7.98
CA VAL A 52 -8.30 12.56 -7.10
C VAL A 52 -8.13 11.73 -5.81
N ILE A 53 -8.76 10.55 -5.71
CA ILE A 53 -8.73 9.70 -4.50
C ILE A 53 -7.31 9.37 -4.02
N ASP A 54 -6.40 9.10 -4.95
CA ASP A 54 -5.01 8.75 -4.62
C ASP A 54 -4.14 9.98 -4.28
N GLN A 55 -4.64 11.21 -4.48
CA GLN A 55 -3.90 12.44 -4.20
C GLN A 55 -3.85 12.79 -2.71
N LYS A 56 -2.95 13.72 -2.33
CA LYS A 56 -2.82 14.20 -0.94
C LYS A 56 -4.17 14.66 -0.37
N LYS A 57 -4.37 14.49 0.95
CA LYS A 57 -5.57 14.96 1.66
C LYS A 57 -5.87 16.44 1.40
N SER A 58 -4.83 17.28 1.33
CA SER A 58 -4.96 18.69 0.97
C SER A 58 -5.60 18.90 -0.40
N THR A 59 -5.24 18.10 -1.40
CA THR A 59 -5.83 18.16 -2.74
C THR A 59 -7.32 17.85 -2.69
N LEU A 60 -7.75 16.83 -1.93
CA LEU A 60 -9.17 16.50 -1.76
C LEU A 60 -9.96 17.67 -1.17
N TYR A 61 -9.44 18.33 -0.14
CA TYR A 61 -10.07 19.53 0.44
C TYR A 61 -10.14 20.69 -0.56
N VAL A 62 -9.06 20.96 -1.30
CA VAL A 62 -9.04 22.05 -2.30
C VAL A 62 -10.08 21.80 -3.39
N PHE A 63 -10.18 20.58 -3.91
CA PHE A 63 -11.16 20.25 -4.96
C PHE A 63 -12.61 20.31 -4.45
N SER A 64 -12.87 19.86 -3.21
CA SER A 64 -14.18 19.99 -2.56
C SER A 64 -14.57 21.44 -2.35
N PHE A 65 -13.63 22.28 -1.91
CA PHE A 65 -13.84 23.69 -1.69
C PHE A 65 -14.12 24.44 -3.00
N ILE A 66 -13.33 24.21 -4.05
CA ILE A 66 -13.55 24.78 -5.38
C ILE A 66 -14.93 24.38 -5.93
N SER A 67 -15.29 23.10 -5.81
CA SER A 67 -16.59 22.60 -6.29
C SER A 67 -17.75 23.22 -5.51
N THR A 68 -17.60 23.42 -4.20
CA THR A 68 -18.59 24.13 -3.38
C THR A 68 -18.77 25.57 -3.84
N ILE A 69 -17.67 26.28 -4.12
CA ILE A 69 -17.71 27.65 -4.66
C ILE A 69 -18.42 27.69 -6.00
N LEU A 70 -18.15 26.75 -6.91
CA LEU A 70 -18.80 26.69 -8.22
C LEU A 70 -20.32 26.46 -8.10
N ILE A 71 -20.74 25.56 -7.20
CA ILE A 71 -22.15 25.31 -6.91
C ILE A 71 -22.85 26.57 -6.38
N LEU A 72 -22.19 27.32 -5.49
CA LEU A 72 -22.73 28.57 -4.92
C LEU A 72 -22.72 29.73 -5.92
N PHE A 73 -21.69 29.82 -6.76
CA PHE A 73 -21.54 30.90 -7.74
C PHE A 73 -22.69 30.91 -8.75
N LYS A 74 -23.09 29.74 -9.27
CA LYS A 74 -24.25 29.61 -10.15
C LYS A 74 -25.55 30.04 -9.45
N PHE A 75 -25.72 29.68 -8.19
CA PHE A 75 -26.89 30.06 -7.40
C PHE A 75 -27.01 31.58 -7.28
N PHE A 76 -25.90 32.28 -6.99
CA PHE A 76 -25.90 33.73 -6.84
C PHE A 76 -26.14 34.46 -8.18
N TYR A 77 -25.55 33.98 -9.28
CA TYR A 77 -25.67 34.62 -10.59
C TYR A 77 -27.10 34.55 -11.17
N PHE A 78 -27.78 33.42 -10.97
CA PHE A 78 -29.11 33.17 -11.54
C PHE A 78 -30.27 33.41 -10.55
N GLN A 79 -30.00 34.10 -9.43
CA GLN A 79 -31.01 34.41 -8.44
C GLN A 79 -32.04 35.39 -9.03
N ASN A 80 -33.18 34.86 -9.48
CA ASN A 80 -34.31 35.65 -9.95
C ASN A 80 -35.44 35.64 -8.91
N SER A 81 -36.29 36.67 -8.91
CA SER A 81 -37.33 36.91 -7.89
C SER A 81 -38.42 35.83 -7.80
N ASN A 82 -38.52 34.93 -8.78
CA ASN A 82 -39.48 33.83 -8.86
C ASN A 82 -38.85 32.45 -8.58
N THR A 83 -37.79 32.38 -7.77
CA THR A 83 -37.10 31.13 -7.49
C THR A 83 -37.91 30.24 -6.53
N HIS A 84 -38.28 29.04 -7.00
CA HIS A 84 -38.95 28.03 -6.18
C HIS A 84 -38.02 27.45 -5.11
N ILE A 85 -38.59 27.09 -3.96
CA ILE A 85 -37.88 26.51 -2.80
C ILE A 85 -37.16 25.19 -3.14
N SER A 86 -37.62 24.43 -4.14
CA SER A 86 -36.99 23.19 -4.59
C SER A 86 -35.55 23.38 -5.05
N ILE A 87 -35.22 24.53 -5.65
CA ILE A 87 -33.88 24.84 -6.16
C ILE A 87 -32.87 24.94 -5.02
N TYR A 88 -33.29 25.43 -3.84
CA TYR A 88 -32.43 25.55 -2.66
C TYR A 88 -32.10 24.17 -2.09
N SER A 89 -33.10 23.29 -2.00
CA SER A 89 -32.94 21.93 -1.49
C SER A 89 -31.94 21.13 -2.32
N ASP A 90 -32.03 21.17 -3.65
CA ASP A 90 -31.12 20.41 -4.52
C ASP A 90 -29.65 20.82 -4.36
N ARG A 91 -29.41 22.12 -4.13
CA ARG A 91 -28.06 22.67 -3.95
C ARG A 91 -27.50 22.34 -2.56
N LEU A 92 -28.33 22.41 -1.52
CA LEU A 92 -27.96 21.98 -0.17
C LEU A 92 -27.63 20.48 -0.14
N ILE A 93 -28.46 19.64 -0.77
CA ILE A 93 -28.23 18.19 -0.86
C ILE A 93 -26.92 17.92 -1.60
N SER A 94 -26.66 18.61 -2.71
CA SER A 94 -25.41 18.45 -3.46
C SER A 94 -24.18 18.84 -2.64
N MET A 95 -24.24 19.94 -1.89
CA MET A 95 -23.15 20.39 -1.03
C MET A 95 -22.89 19.39 0.11
N ILE A 96 -23.95 18.93 0.80
CA ILE A 96 -23.84 17.93 1.86
C ILE A 96 -23.23 16.63 1.29
N ALA A 97 -23.73 16.15 0.15
CA ALA A 97 -23.22 14.95 -0.50
C ALA A 97 -21.73 15.07 -0.84
N LEU A 98 -21.30 16.21 -1.38
CA LEU A 98 -19.90 16.49 -1.69
C LEU A 98 -19.01 16.40 -0.45
N TRP A 99 -19.43 17.00 0.67
CA TRP A 99 -18.67 16.97 1.92
C TRP A 99 -18.66 15.59 2.57
N VAL A 100 -19.78 14.87 2.56
CA VAL A 100 -19.88 13.49 3.05
C VAL A 100 -18.93 12.58 2.26
N VAL A 101 -18.95 12.65 0.92
CA VAL A 101 -18.04 11.88 0.07
C VAL A 101 -16.59 12.26 0.33
N THR A 102 -16.29 13.56 0.47
CA THR A 102 -14.94 14.03 0.83
C THR A 102 -14.46 13.39 2.14
N PHE A 103 -15.31 13.36 3.17
CA PHE A 103 -14.98 12.77 4.46
C PHE A 103 -14.73 11.25 4.35
N ILE A 104 -15.61 10.53 3.64
CA ILE A 104 -15.46 9.09 3.39
C ILE A 104 -14.12 8.80 2.68
N LEU A 105 -13.79 9.55 1.62
CA LEU A 105 -12.54 9.36 0.87
C LEU A 105 -11.31 9.57 1.77
N ILE A 106 -11.34 10.57 2.65
CA ILE A 106 -10.22 10.84 3.58
C ILE A 106 -10.11 9.75 4.64
N ALA A 107 -11.23 9.27 5.18
CA ALA A 107 -11.27 8.19 6.15
C ALA A 107 -10.71 6.90 5.54
N HIS A 108 -11.20 6.52 4.36
CA HIS A 108 -10.72 5.35 3.61
C HIS A 108 -9.23 5.45 3.31
N LYS A 109 -8.75 6.61 2.85
CA LYS A 109 -7.31 6.84 2.62
C LYS A 109 -6.49 6.69 3.90
N THR A 110 -7.02 7.16 5.03
CA THR A 110 -6.33 7.04 6.32
C THR A 110 -6.22 5.59 6.76
N GLN A 111 -7.27 4.79 6.56
CA GLN A 111 -7.24 3.36 6.84
C GLN A 111 -6.26 2.64 5.91
N ARG A 112 -6.33 2.87 4.60
CA ARG A 112 -5.41 2.28 3.63
C ARG A 112 -3.95 2.57 3.97
N ASN A 113 -3.63 3.83 4.30
CA ASN A 113 -2.26 4.20 4.69
C ASN A 113 -1.81 3.53 6.01
N LYS A 114 -2.72 3.27 6.95
CA LYS A 114 -2.40 2.53 8.18
C LYS A 114 -2.13 1.07 7.86
N THR A 115 -2.98 0.44 7.06
CA THR A 115 -2.81 -0.95 6.63
C THR A 115 -1.51 -1.13 5.84
N GLU A 116 -1.21 -0.24 4.88
CA GLU A 116 0.04 -0.27 4.11
C GLU A 116 1.27 -0.13 5.02
N LYS A 117 1.21 0.71 6.06
CA LYS A 117 2.29 0.82 7.06
C LYS A 117 2.46 -0.45 7.87
N LEU A 118 1.36 -1.03 8.35
CA LEU A 118 1.41 -2.28 9.13
C LEU A 118 1.98 -3.43 8.30
N ILE A 119 1.56 -3.56 7.04
CA ILE A 119 2.10 -4.54 6.09
C ILE A 119 3.60 -4.29 5.86
N LEU A 120 4.03 -3.04 5.70
CA LEU A 120 5.43 -2.70 5.51
C LEU A 120 6.28 -3.03 6.75
N GLU A 121 5.81 -2.68 7.94
CA GLU A 121 6.48 -2.98 9.21
C GLU A 121 6.58 -4.49 9.46
N HIS A 122 5.50 -5.22 9.18
CA HIS A 122 5.47 -6.68 9.26
C HIS A 122 6.44 -7.34 8.26
N ASN A 123 6.41 -6.94 6.98
CA ASN A 123 7.36 -7.43 5.97
C ASN A 123 8.82 -7.14 6.33
N LYS A 124 9.08 -5.97 6.94
CA LYS A 124 10.40 -5.62 7.44
C LYS A 124 10.83 -6.56 8.56
N SER A 125 9.96 -6.82 9.54
CA SER A 125 10.22 -7.75 10.64
C SER A 125 10.51 -9.17 10.14
N ILE A 126 9.73 -9.68 9.18
CA ILE A 126 9.97 -10.98 8.54
C ILE A 126 11.35 -11.00 7.86
N THR A 127 11.69 -9.96 7.11
CA THR A 127 12.97 -9.87 6.39
C THR A 127 14.15 -9.86 7.37
N GLU A 128 14.06 -9.11 8.46
CA GLU A 128 15.09 -9.06 9.50
C GLU A 128 15.28 -10.42 10.18
N MET A 129 14.19 -11.11 10.51
CA MET A 129 14.25 -12.44 11.12
C MET A 129 14.82 -13.49 10.17
N LEU A 130 14.38 -13.50 8.90
CA LEU A 130 14.93 -14.37 7.86
C LEU A 130 16.43 -14.14 7.68
N PHE A 131 16.88 -12.89 7.67
CA PHE A 131 18.30 -12.56 7.57
C PHE A 131 19.09 -13.11 8.77
N LYS A 132 18.59 -12.92 9.99
CA LYS A 132 19.21 -13.42 11.22
C LYS A 132 19.32 -14.95 11.22
N ILE A 133 18.24 -15.64 10.88
CA ILE A 133 18.21 -17.11 10.84
C ILE A 133 19.12 -17.63 9.73
N ASN A 134 19.07 -17.05 8.53
CA ASN A 134 19.94 -17.43 7.43
C ASN A 134 21.43 -17.29 7.81
N HIS A 135 21.79 -16.22 8.52
CA HIS A 135 23.15 -16.04 9.06
C HIS A 135 23.53 -17.17 10.03
N LYS A 136 22.64 -17.50 10.99
CA LYS A 136 22.86 -18.60 11.94
C LYS A 136 23.03 -19.95 11.22
N ILE A 137 22.12 -20.28 10.29
CA ILE A 137 22.17 -21.51 9.49
C ILE A 137 23.48 -21.59 8.72
N ARG A 138 23.86 -20.51 8.02
CA ARG A 138 25.13 -20.46 7.28
C ARG A 138 26.32 -20.74 8.19
N HIS A 139 26.32 -20.15 9.39
CA HIS A 139 27.39 -20.37 10.36
C HIS A 139 27.47 -21.85 10.80
N SER A 140 26.35 -22.44 11.21
CA SER A 140 26.27 -23.86 11.60
C SER A 140 26.72 -24.79 10.47
N VAL A 141 26.30 -24.52 9.23
CA VAL A 141 26.72 -25.27 8.04
C VAL A 141 28.23 -25.13 7.79
N SER A 142 28.79 -23.92 7.88
CA SER A 142 30.24 -23.70 7.74
C SER A 142 31.04 -24.44 8.82
N GLN A 143 30.57 -24.46 10.06
CA GLN A 143 31.19 -25.21 11.15
C GLN A 143 31.17 -26.72 10.87
N ILE A 144 30.01 -27.29 10.48
CA ILE A 144 29.90 -28.73 10.15
C ILE A 144 30.86 -29.09 9.01
N LEU A 145 30.90 -28.28 7.95
CA LEU A 145 31.82 -28.50 6.82
C LEU A 145 33.29 -28.46 7.26
N GLY A 146 33.66 -27.49 8.10
CA GLY A 146 35.01 -27.37 8.64
C GLY A 146 35.41 -28.59 9.49
N LEU A 147 34.56 -29.01 10.42
CA LEU A 147 34.79 -30.18 11.27
C LEU A 147 34.86 -31.47 10.45
N THR A 148 33.97 -31.62 9.46
CA THR A 148 33.95 -32.79 8.56
C THR A 148 35.22 -32.87 7.73
N TYR A 149 35.71 -31.73 7.24
CA TYR A 149 36.98 -31.67 6.50
C TYR A 149 38.18 -32.07 7.36
N THR A 150 38.22 -31.63 8.62
CA THR A 150 39.26 -32.05 9.58
C THR A 150 39.18 -33.54 9.85
N LEU A 151 37.97 -34.07 10.06
CA LEU A 151 37.74 -35.50 10.30
C LEU A 151 38.22 -36.37 9.12
N LEU A 152 38.04 -35.92 7.89
CA LEU A 152 38.53 -36.61 6.69
C LEU A 152 40.07 -36.65 6.55
N LYS A 153 40.79 -35.79 7.28
CA LYS A 153 42.26 -35.69 7.22
C LYS A 153 42.97 -36.42 8.35
N LEU A 154 42.24 -36.86 9.38
CA LEU A 154 42.85 -37.50 10.53
C LEU A 154 43.34 -38.92 10.21
N PRO A 155 44.50 -39.34 10.75
CA PRO A 155 44.95 -40.72 10.65
C PRO A 155 44.04 -41.66 11.46
N ILE A 156 43.86 -42.89 10.97
CA ILE A 156 42.88 -43.87 11.48
C ILE A 156 43.12 -44.23 12.96
N ASP A 157 44.34 -44.11 13.46
CA ASP A 157 44.69 -44.41 14.85
C ASP A 157 44.29 -43.31 15.86
N SER A 158 43.83 -42.13 15.43
CA SER A 158 43.43 -41.01 16.30
C SER A 158 41.98 -41.14 16.78
N LYS A 159 41.64 -42.28 17.39
CA LYS A 159 40.27 -42.65 17.76
C LYS A 159 39.60 -41.65 18.71
N ASP A 160 40.34 -41.09 19.65
CA ASP A 160 39.81 -40.11 20.61
C ASP A 160 39.52 -38.76 19.95
N GLU A 161 40.40 -38.27 19.07
CA GLU A 161 40.20 -37.03 18.30
C GLU A 161 39.02 -37.15 17.33
N ILE A 162 38.86 -38.30 16.67
CA ILE A 162 37.71 -38.60 15.79
C ILE A 162 36.41 -38.52 16.61
N LYS A 163 36.40 -39.08 17.82
CA LYS A 163 35.22 -39.07 18.70
C LYS A 163 34.87 -37.65 19.16
N GLU A 164 35.86 -36.82 19.48
CA GLU A 164 35.65 -35.42 19.86
C GLU A 164 35.08 -34.59 18.70
N LEU A 165 35.63 -34.73 17.49
CA LEU A 165 35.12 -34.08 16.27
C LEU A 165 33.68 -34.52 15.94
N LEU A 166 33.37 -35.81 16.07
CA LEU A 166 32.01 -36.31 15.88
C LEU A 166 31.03 -35.70 16.89
N ASN A 167 31.45 -35.56 18.16
CA ASN A 167 30.65 -34.89 19.17
C ASN A 167 30.41 -33.41 18.83
N HIS A 168 31.42 -32.69 18.34
CA HIS A 168 31.24 -31.31 17.89
C HIS A 168 30.28 -31.20 16.70
N ILE A 169 30.41 -32.07 15.69
CA ILE A 169 29.49 -32.12 14.55
C ILE A 169 28.06 -32.42 15.02
N HIS A 170 27.90 -33.36 15.95
CA HIS A 170 26.61 -33.69 16.53
C HIS A 170 25.97 -32.47 17.20
N ASN A 171 26.72 -31.77 18.05
CA ASN A 171 26.23 -30.58 18.75
C ASN A 171 25.86 -29.45 17.77
N THR A 172 26.68 -29.18 16.76
CA THR A 172 26.36 -28.17 15.74
C THR A 172 25.13 -28.55 14.90
N THR A 173 24.93 -29.85 14.66
CA THR A 173 23.73 -30.35 13.95
C THR A 173 22.47 -30.19 14.81
N GLN A 174 22.56 -30.39 16.12
CA GLN A 174 21.47 -30.09 17.05
C GLN A 174 21.14 -28.60 17.10
N GLU A 175 22.17 -27.73 17.08
CA GLU A 175 21.96 -26.28 17.02
C GLU A 175 21.26 -25.86 15.71
N LEU A 176 21.65 -26.45 14.58
CA LEU A 176 21.01 -26.23 13.29
C LEU A 176 19.53 -26.67 13.29
N ASP A 177 19.21 -27.81 13.91
CA ASP A 177 17.83 -28.28 14.07
C ASP A 177 17.01 -27.30 14.92
N LEU A 178 17.57 -26.79 16.02
CA LEU A 178 16.92 -25.77 16.86
C LEU A 178 16.66 -24.48 16.07
N GLN A 179 17.64 -23.99 15.31
CA GLN A 179 17.49 -22.80 14.46
C GLN A 179 16.41 -22.99 13.37
N THR A 180 16.30 -24.22 12.84
CA THR A 180 15.27 -24.57 11.86
C THR A 180 13.88 -24.61 12.49
N LYS A 181 13.76 -25.12 13.72
CA LYS A 181 12.51 -25.08 14.50
C LYS A 181 12.08 -23.65 14.82
N GLU A 182 13.01 -22.78 15.25
CA GLU A 182 12.74 -21.35 15.46
C GLU A 182 12.14 -20.69 14.21
N LEU A 183 12.64 -21.04 13.02
CA LEU A 183 12.11 -20.54 11.74
C LEU A 183 10.72 -21.06 11.43
N ILE A 184 10.48 -22.36 11.62
CA ILE A 184 9.19 -23.00 11.36
C ILE A 184 8.13 -22.44 12.30
N GLU A 185 8.43 -22.32 13.60
CA GLU A 185 7.52 -21.73 14.58
C GLU A 185 7.16 -20.29 14.23
N PHE A 186 8.14 -19.50 13.79
CA PHE A 186 7.90 -18.15 13.29
C PHE A 186 6.98 -18.16 12.07
N MET A 187 7.28 -18.95 11.04
CA MET A 187 6.44 -19.04 9.83
C MET A 187 5.01 -19.51 10.11
N ILE A 188 4.83 -20.46 11.05
CA ILE A 188 3.50 -20.92 11.47
C ILE A 188 2.74 -19.79 12.16
N LYS A 189 3.41 -19.04 13.03
CA LYS A 189 2.82 -17.89 13.72
C LYS A 189 2.40 -16.80 12.72
N GLU A 190 3.22 -16.50 11.72
CA GLU A 190 2.88 -15.50 10.70
C GLU A 190 1.70 -15.95 9.82
N LYS A 191 1.60 -17.24 9.46
CA LYS A 191 0.48 -17.78 8.66
C LYS A 191 -0.88 -17.72 9.35
N GLN A 192 -0.94 -17.51 10.67
CA GLN A 192 -2.19 -17.35 11.41
C GLN A 192 -2.76 -15.92 11.36
N TYR A 193 -2.02 -14.95 10.82
CA TYR A 193 -2.45 -13.54 10.69
C TYR A 193 -2.82 -13.15 9.24
N ASP A 194 -2.71 -14.08 8.29
CA ASP A 194 -3.23 -13.98 6.91
C ASP A 194 -4.65 -14.58 6.81
#